data_AF-A0AA48KM59-F1
#
_entry.id   AF-A0AA48KM59-F1
#
_cell.length_a   1.000
_cell.length_b   1.000
_cell.length_c   1.000
_cell.angle_alpha   90.00
_cell.angle_beta   90.00
_cell.angle_gamma   90.00
#
_symmetry.space_group_name_H-M   'P 1'
#
loop_
_entity.id
_entity.type
_entity.pdbx_description
1 polymer ?
#
loop_
_entity_poly.entity_id
_entity_poly.type
_entity_poly.pdbx_seq_one_letter_code
_entity_poly.pdbx_strand_id
1 'polypeptide(L)'
;MSKLLNLTATAAALAMLAGCVETPGPARMPAAPAGNAPEEAGRAACLRDVRAVTANPEAVVLGSSFSEAGTEVIIGVGPTQARWRCIAYRDGTTADIMSLTDEGYL
;
A
#
# COMPACT_ATOMS: atom_id res chain seq x y z
N MET A 1 -19.90 63.52 34.61
CA MET A 1 -20.67 63.93 33.42
C MET A 1 -20.59 62.83 32.36
N SER A 2 -21.77 62.42 31.91
CA SER A 2 -22.18 61.62 30.77
C SER A 2 -21.17 61.35 29.63
N LYS A 3 -21.08 60.09 29.20
CA LYS A 3 -21.73 59.63 27.94
C LYS A 3 -21.62 58.11 27.76
N LEU A 4 -22.73 57.43 28.05
CA LEU A 4 -23.15 56.21 27.37
C LEU A 4 -23.84 56.62 26.06
N LEU A 5 -23.38 56.10 24.92
CA LEU A 5 -24.00 56.07 23.57
C LEU A 5 -22.85 55.62 22.63
N ASN A 6 -22.87 54.56 21.82
CA ASN A 6 -23.96 53.77 21.27
C ASN A 6 -23.43 52.41 20.77
N LEU A 7 -24.29 51.40 20.83
CA LEU A 7 -24.22 50.16 20.07
C LEU A 7 -24.17 50.42 18.55
N THR A 8 -23.21 49.81 17.87
CA THR A 8 -23.34 49.21 16.51
C THR A 8 -22.10 48.34 16.32
N ALA A 9 -22.14 47.04 16.59
CA ALA A 9 -22.52 46.03 15.60
C ALA A 9 -21.80 46.23 14.25
N THR A 10 -20.58 45.71 14.13
CA THR A 10 -20.08 45.22 12.84
C THR A 10 -18.99 44.19 13.11
N ALA A 11 -19.32 42.96 12.76
CA ALA A 11 -18.45 41.80 12.76
C ALA A 11 -17.14 42.10 12.00
N ALA A 12 -16.01 41.91 12.65
CA ALA A 12 -14.71 41.83 12.00
C ALA A 12 -13.95 40.63 12.57
N ALA A 13 -14.07 39.52 11.84
CA ALA A 13 -13.05 38.52 11.56
C ALA A 13 -12.10 38.14 12.72
N LEU A 14 -12.25 36.96 13.34
CA LEU A 14 -11.57 35.74 12.89
C LEU A 14 -10.23 36.03 12.15
N ALA A 15 -9.19 36.40 12.90
CA ALA A 15 -7.83 36.46 12.39
C ALA A 15 -6.79 36.27 13.51
N MET A 16 -6.78 35.12 14.20
CA MET A 16 -5.75 34.77 15.20
C MET A 16 -5.44 33.26 15.22
N LEU A 17 -5.20 32.63 14.05
CA LEU A 17 -4.61 31.27 13.97
C LEU A 17 -3.68 31.14 12.74
N ALA A 18 -2.73 32.06 12.59
CA ALA A 18 -1.65 31.91 11.64
C ALA A 18 -0.31 31.98 12.38
N GLY A 19 0.34 30.82 12.56
CA GLY A 19 1.76 30.81 12.93
C GLY A 19 2.24 29.67 13.80
N CYS A 20 2.07 28.41 13.38
CA CYS A 20 2.98 27.29 13.72
C CYS A 20 2.90 26.25 12.58
N VAL A 21 3.18 26.66 11.34
CA VAL A 21 3.61 25.68 10.33
C VAL A 21 5.12 25.58 10.46
N GLU A 22 5.56 24.68 11.35
CA GLU A 22 6.94 24.20 11.33
C GLU A 22 7.13 23.63 9.92
N THR A 23 7.96 24.27 9.10
CA THR A 23 8.29 23.76 7.76
C THR A 23 9.18 22.54 7.98
N PRO A 24 8.72 21.29 7.77
CA PRO A 24 9.68 20.23 7.61
C PRO A 24 10.42 20.56 6.31
N GLY A 25 11.73 20.85 6.43
CA GLY A 25 12.60 20.90 5.25
C GLY A 25 12.39 19.63 4.41
N PRO A 26 12.60 19.67 3.08
CA PRO A 26 12.32 18.53 2.22
C PRO A 26 12.98 17.29 2.83
N ALA A 27 12.14 16.39 3.35
CA ALA A 27 12.61 15.13 3.88
C ALA A 27 13.39 14.49 2.74
N ARG A 28 14.70 14.31 2.93
CA ARG A 28 15.48 13.40 2.08
C ARG A 28 14.86 12.04 2.31
N MET A 29 13.86 11.70 1.49
CA MET A 29 13.35 10.34 1.41
C MET A 29 14.58 9.48 1.15
N PRO A 30 14.85 8.46 1.97
CA PRO A 30 15.91 7.52 1.63
C PRO A 30 15.61 7.02 0.22
N ALA A 31 16.53 7.24 -0.71
CA ALA A 31 16.43 6.66 -2.03
C ALA A 31 16.27 5.16 -1.82
N ALA A 32 15.14 4.59 -2.26
CA ALA A 32 14.94 3.16 -2.25
C ALA A 32 16.18 2.53 -2.93
N PRO A 33 16.78 1.49 -2.35
CA PRO A 33 17.96 0.87 -2.94
C PRO A 33 17.66 0.55 -4.40
N ALA A 34 18.54 0.97 -5.31
CA ALA A 34 18.45 0.63 -6.72
C ALA A 34 18.73 -0.86 -6.88
N GLY A 35 17.68 -1.67 -6.76
CA GLY A 35 17.74 -3.12 -6.90
C GLY A 35 16.37 -3.72 -6.60
N ASN A 36 15.82 -4.44 -7.57
CA ASN A 36 14.60 -5.28 -7.47
C ASN A 36 13.24 -4.55 -7.53
N ALA A 37 13.17 -3.30 -8.01
CA ALA A 37 11.88 -2.60 -8.15
C ALA A 37 10.78 -3.39 -8.93
N PRO A 38 11.09 -4.10 -10.05
CA PRO A 38 10.10 -4.93 -10.73
C PRO A 38 9.62 -6.12 -9.90
N GLU A 39 10.53 -6.75 -9.15
CA GLU A 39 10.22 -7.89 -8.29
C GLU A 39 9.40 -7.47 -7.07
N GLU A 40 9.71 -6.31 -6.47
CA GLU A 40 8.94 -5.69 -5.39
C GLU A 40 7.51 -5.39 -5.84
N ALA A 41 7.36 -4.76 -7.00
CA ALA A 41 6.05 -4.48 -7.58
C ALA A 41 5.28 -5.77 -7.86
N GLY A 42 5.96 -6.79 -8.39
CA GLY A 42 5.37 -8.10 -8.65
C GLY A 42 4.91 -8.80 -7.37
N ARG A 43 5.72 -8.74 -6.32
CA ARG A 43 5.39 -9.27 -5.00
C ARG A 43 4.12 -8.62 -4.42
N ALA A 44 4.04 -7.30 -4.48
CA ALA A 44 2.87 -6.56 -4.00
C ALA A 44 1.61 -6.88 -4.83
N ALA A 45 1.75 -6.99 -6.15
CA ALA A 45 0.64 -7.34 -7.06
C ALA A 45 0.09 -8.73 -6.76
N CYS A 46 0.97 -9.74 -6.72
CA CYS A 46 0.56 -11.11 -6.42
C CYS A 46 -0.04 -11.26 -5.02
N LEU A 47 0.52 -10.58 -4.02
CA LEU A 47 -0.05 -10.60 -2.67
C LEU A 47 -1.48 -10.06 -2.64
N ARG A 48 -1.74 -8.94 -3.33
CA ARG A 48 -3.08 -8.37 -3.44
C ARG A 48 -4.05 -9.33 -4.12
N ASP A 49 -3.67 -9.89 -5.26
CA ASP A 49 -4.58 -10.65 -6.09
C ASP A 49 -4.83 -12.06 -5.52
N VAL A 50 -3.83 -12.69 -4.89
CA VAL A 50 -4.05 -13.95 -4.15
C VAL A 50 -5.00 -13.74 -2.97
N ARG A 51 -4.89 -12.64 -2.22
CA ARG A 51 -5.85 -12.31 -1.14
C ARG A 51 -7.27 -12.16 -1.67
N ALA A 52 -7.42 -11.51 -2.82
CA ALA A 52 -8.71 -11.33 -3.47
C ALA A 52 -9.31 -12.67 -3.94
N VAL A 53 -8.50 -13.52 -4.59
CA VAL A 53 -8.93 -14.84 -5.10
C VAL A 53 -9.29 -15.80 -3.98
N THR A 54 -8.50 -15.83 -2.90
CA THR A 54 -8.70 -16.76 -1.78
C THR A 54 -9.65 -16.22 -0.70
N ALA A 55 -10.09 -14.96 -0.84
CA ALA A 55 -10.84 -14.22 0.18
C ALA A 55 -10.19 -14.29 1.58
N ASN A 56 -8.86 -14.40 1.62
CA ASN A 56 -8.10 -14.60 2.85
C ASN A 56 -7.14 -13.43 3.08
N PRO A 57 -7.37 -12.59 4.10
CA PRO A 57 -6.50 -11.44 4.37
C PRO A 57 -5.12 -11.85 4.91
N GLU A 58 -5.01 -13.05 5.49
CA GLU A 58 -3.78 -13.61 6.02
C GLU A 58 -2.97 -14.28 4.91
N ALA A 59 -2.48 -13.48 3.97
CA ALA A 59 -1.52 -13.96 2.98
C ALA A 59 -0.17 -13.28 3.19
N VAL A 60 0.91 -14.04 2.99
CA VAL A 60 2.30 -13.59 3.12
C VAL A 60 3.13 -14.10 1.96
N VAL A 61 4.18 -13.37 1.61
CA VAL A 61 5.07 -13.79 0.52
C VAL A 61 6.12 -14.74 1.09
N LEU A 62 6.24 -15.92 0.49
CA LEU A 62 7.22 -16.94 0.86
C LEU A 62 8.49 -16.86 0.01
N GLY A 63 8.37 -16.39 -1.22
CA GLY A 63 9.50 -16.18 -2.11
C GLY A 63 9.08 -15.55 -3.44
N SER A 64 10.06 -15.02 -4.16
CA SER A 64 9.90 -14.49 -5.51
C SER A 64 11.10 -14.83 -6.38
N SER A 65 10.87 -14.97 -7.68
CA SER A 65 11.88 -15.21 -8.69
C SER A 65 11.59 -14.32 -9.90
N PHE A 66 12.46 -13.35 -10.13
CA PHE A 66 12.34 -12.44 -11.26
C PHE A 66 12.81 -13.11 -12.56
N SER A 67 12.11 -12.83 -13.66
CA SER A 67 12.50 -13.20 -15.02
C SER A 67 11.95 -12.19 -16.02
N GLU A 68 12.51 -12.15 -17.23
CA GLU A 68 12.04 -11.21 -18.26
C GLU A 68 10.62 -11.52 -18.76
N ALA A 69 10.14 -12.74 -18.56
CA ALA A 69 8.77 -13.13 -18.84
C ALA A 69 7.77 -12.70 -17.73
N GLY A 70 8.26 -12.34 -16.55
CA GLY A 70 7.43 -12.06 -15.38
C GLY A 70 8.14 -12.45 -14.08
N THR A 71 7.59 -11.96 -12.96
CA THR A 71 8.04 -12.34 -11.62
C THR A 71 7.15 -13.45 -11.09
N GLU A 72 7.72 -14.61 -10.86
CA GLU A 72 7.03 -15.65 -10.10
C GLU A 72 7.05 -15.30 -8.62
N VAL A 73 5.90 -15.41 -7.96
CA VAL A 73 5.75 -15.16 -6.53
C VAL A 73 5.02 -16.33 -5.90
N ILE A 74 5.59 -16.87 -4.83
CA ILE A 74 4.96 -17.90 -4.01
C ILE A 74 4.36 -17.22 -2.78
N ILE A 75 3.04 -17.35 -2.64
CA ILE A 75 2.26 -16.79 -1.54
C ILE A 75 1.84 -17.92 -0.60
N GLY A 76 2.01 -17.72 0.71
CA GLY A 76 1.44 -18.57 1.74
C GLY A 76 0.13 -17.96 2.22
N VAL A 77 -0.95 -18.73 2.19
CA VAL A 77 -2.31 -18.29 2.56
C VAL A 77 -2.78 -18.99 3.83
N GLY A 78 -3.28 -18.20 4.78
CA GLY A 78 -3.79 -18.64 6.06
C GLY A 78 -2.71 -19.12 7.05
N PRO A 79 -3.13 -19.62 8.22
CA PRO A 79 -2.23 -20.05 9.28
C PRO A 79 -1.37 -21.26 8.90
N THR A 80 -1.84 -22.09 7.98
CA THR A 80 -1.11 -23.25 7.46
C THR A 80 -0.17 -22.90 6.31
N GLN A 81 -0.15 -21.63 5.88
CA GLN A 81 0.64 -21.15 4.74
C GLN A 81 0.46 -22.03 3.50
N ALA A 82 -0.78 -22.36 3.16
CA ALA A 82 -1.11 -23.07 1.92
C ALA A 82 -0.44 -22.33 0.75
N ARG A 83 0.32 -23.05 -0.07
CA ARG A 83 1.18 -22.42 -1.08
C ARG A 83 0.36 -22.10 -2.32
N TRP A 84 0.50 -20.88 -2.82
CA TRP A 84 -0.11 -20.41 -4.05
C TRP A 84 0.97 -19.84 -4.95
N ARG A 85 0.90 -20.17 -6.23
CA ARG A 85 1.72 -19.56 -7.28
C ARG A 85 0.96 -18.36 -7.85
N CYS A 86 1.70 -17.33 -8.22
CA CYS A 86 1.22 -16.21 -9.01
C CYS A 86 2.37 -15.68 -9.87
N ILE A 87 2.08 -15.28 -11.10
CA ILE A 87 3.02 -14.62 -11.99
C ILE A 87 2.59 -13.15 -12.14
N ALA A 88 3.46 -12.22 -11.77
CA ALA A 88 3.24 -10.79 -11.97
C ALA A 88 4.04 -10.25 -13.16
N TYR A 89 3.40 -9.41 -13.98
CA TYR A 89 4.02 -8.77 -15.12
C TYR A 89 4.40 -7.32 -14.81
N ARG A 90 5.24 -6.73 -15.68
CA ARG A 90 5.74 -5.35 -15.51
C ARG A 90 4.62 -4.29 -15.63
N ASP A 91 3.51 -4.63 -16.27
CA ASP A 91 2.33 -3.76 -16.38
C ASP A 91 1.44 -3.79 -15.12
N GLY A 92 1.81 -4.57 -14.10
CA GLY A 92 1.09 -4.71 -12.85
C GLY A 92 -0.04 -5.74 -12.88
N THR A 93 -0.27 -6.40 -14.01
CA THR A 93 -1.22 -7.52 -14.11
C THR A 93 -0.62 -8.79 -13.53
N THR A 94 -1.50 -9.73 -13.17
CA THR A 94 -1.12 -11.05 -12.64
C THR A 94 -1.81 -12.16 -13.41
N ALA A 95 -1.13 -13.28 -13.56
CA ALA A 95 -1.66 -14.52 -14.13
C ALA A 95 -1.23 -15.74 -13.28
N ASP A 96 -1.72 -16.92 -13.68
CA ASP A 96 -1.34 -18.21 -13.09
C ASP A 96 -1.50 -18.25 -11.56
N ILE A 97 -2.55 -17.60 -11.04
CA ILE A 97 -2.93 -17.67 -9.63
C ILE A 97 -3.52 -19.05 -9.36
N MET A 98 -2.74 -19.93 -8.74
CA MET A 98 -3.14 -21.32 -8.51
C MET A 98 -2.60 -21.86 -7.19
N SER A 99 -3.37 -22.74 -6.54
CA SER A 99 -2.88 -23.51 -5.40
C SER A 99 -1.78 -24.46 -5.86
N LEU A 100 -0.67 -24.47 -5.13
CA LEU A 100 0.40 -25.45 -5.22
C LEU A 100 0.27 -26.53 -4.14
N THR A 101 -0.73 -26.41 -3.27
CA THR A 101 -1.10 -27.50 -2.37
C THR A 101 -1.67 -28.61 -3.25
N ASP A 102 -0.99 -29.75 -3.26
CA ASP A 102 -1.55 -30.98 -3.80
C ASP A 102 -2.76 -31.32 -2.92
N GLU A 103 -3.97 -31.05 -3.41
CA GLU A 103 -5.22 -31.32 -2.68
C GLU A 103 -5.44 -32.84 -2.44
N GLY A 104 -4.50 -33.69 -2.85
CA GLY A 104 -4.56 -35.13 -2.66
C GLY A 104 -5.53 -35.79 -3.63
N TYR A 105 -5.02 -36.82 -4.29
CA TYR A 105 -5.74 -37.94 -4.91
C TYR A 105 -7.27 -38.00 -4.71
N LEU A 106 -8.00 -38.07 -5.84
CA LEU A 106 -9.42 -38.47 -5.91
C LEU A 106 -9.67 -39.85 -5.29
#